data_AF-A0AAE4D3J9-F1
#
_entry.id   AF-A0AAE4D3J9-F1
#
_cell.length_a   1.000
_cell.length_b   1.000
_cell.length_c   1.000
_cell.angle_alpha   90.00
_cell.angle_beta   90.00
_cell.angle_gamma   90.00
#
_symmetry.space_group_name_H-M   'P 1'
#
loop_
_entity.id
_entity.type
_entity.pdbx_description
1 polymer ?
#
loop_
_entity_poly.entity_id
_entity_poly.type
_entity_poly.pdbx_seq_one_letter_code
_entity_poly.pdbx_strand_id
1 'polypeptide(L)'
;MATDRWYFAKPTRSLIRELRPYFPLGAQAHMNSVVERYLALADEAIEEQFERGYDFAGNRLCCRAMTRKGTPCQRLPHPRNGYCPSHQHLADADELAHTRVEAANIPLERVAVAA
;
A
#
# COMPACT_ATOMS: atom_id res chain seq x y z
N MET A 1 -3.68 -11.95 3.75
CA MET A 1 -4.19 -10.57 3.82
C MET A 1 -3.01 -9.68 4.21
N ALA A 2 -2.86 -8.51 3.57
CA ALA A 2 -1.66 -7.64 3.55
C ALA A 2 -0.54 -7.99 2.53
N THR A 3 -0.88 -8.58 1.38
CA THR A 3 0.08 -8.71 0.25
C THR A 3 -0.10 -7.65 -0.85
N ASP A 4 -1.15 -6.81 -0.77
CA ASP A 4 -1.39 -5.79 -1.79
C ASP A 4 -0.71 -4.48 -1.40
N ARG A 5 0.58 -4.34 -1.75
CA ARG A 5 1.37 -3.12 -1.55
C ARG A 5 0.76 -1.88 -2.22
N TRP A 6 -0.09 -2.08 -3.24
CA TRP A 6 -0.72 -1.01 -4.01
C TRP A 6 -1.94 -0.41 -3.33
N TYR A 7 -2.47 -1.13 -2.34
CA TYR A 7 -3.68 -0.73 -1.62
C TYR A 7 -3.34 0.15 -0.40
N PHE A 8 -2.12 0.03 0.14
CA PHE A 8 -1.69 0.78 1.31
C PHE A 8 -0.85 1.99 0.91
N ALA A 9 -1.51 3.10 0.58
CA ALA A 9 -0.83 4.35 0.21
C ALA A 9 0.08 4.94 1.32
N LYS A 10 -0.18 4.59 2.59
CA LYS A 10 0.57 5.07 3.78
C LYS A 10 0.74 3.95 4.81
N PRO A 11 1.52 2.89 4.51
CA PRO A 11 1.55 1.66 5.31
C PRO A 11 2.04 1.92 6.74
N THR A 12 3.07 2.76 6.92
CA THR A 12 3.63 3.14 8.23
C THR A 12 2.61 3.80 9.13
N ARG A 13 1.88 4.81 8.62
CA ARG A 13 0.89 5.54 9.42
C ARG A 13 -0.28 4.65 9.82
N SER A 14 -0.75 3.81 8.90
CA SER A 14 -1.85 2.88 9.16
C SER A 14 -1.46 1.86 10.21
N LEU A 15 -0.30 1.23 10.06
CA LEU A 15 0.18 0.21 10.99
C LEU A 15 0.44 0.78 12.39
N ILE A 16 1.07 1.96 12.49
CA ILE A 16 1.26 2.65 13.78
C ILE A 16 -0.08 2.92 14.45
N ARG A 17 -1.11 3.36 13.71
CA ARG A 17 -2.44 3.63 14.25
C ARG A 17 -3.08 2.35 14.81
N GLU A 18 -2.92 1.23 14.11
CA GLU A 18 -3.43 -0.08 14.54
C GLU A 18 -2.67 -0.64 15.76
N LEU A 19 -1.36 -0.43 15.83
CA LEU A 19 -0.53 -0.92 16.93
C LEU A 19 -0.63 -0.08 18.20
N ARG A 20 -0.85 1.23 18.08
CA ARG A 20 -0.84 2.19 19.19
C ARG A 20 -1.63 1.74 20.44
N PRO A 21 -2.85 1.18 20.34
CA PRO A 21 -3.62 0.75 21.51
C PRO A 21 -2.98 -0.39 22.32
N TYR A 22 -2.08 -1.16 21.71
CA TYR A 22 -1.42 -2.32 22.34
C TYR A 22 -0.12 -1.96 23.06
N PHE A 23 0.35 -0.71 22.98
CA PHE A 23 1.59 -0.26 23.58
C PHE A 23 1.37 0.85 24.61
N PRO A 24 2.00 0.77 25.80
CA PRO A 24 1.97 1.86 26.76
C PRO A 24 2.65 3.10 26.15
N LEU A 25 2.22 4.30 26.58
CA LEU A 25 2.67 5.56 25.98
C LEU A 25 4.20 5.71 25.94
N GLY A 26 4.90 5.27 27.01
CA GLY A 26 6.36 5.29 27.09
C GLY A 26 7.09 4.37 26.09
N ALA A 27 6.41 3.35 25.57
CA ALA A 27 6.98 2.43 24.57
C ALA A 27 6.61 2.81 23.13
N GLN A 28 5.68 3.75 22.92
CA GLN A 28 5.20 4.10 21.58
C GLN A 28 6.28 4.71 20.69
N ALA A 29 7.21 5.49 21.25
CA ALA A 29 8.33 6.05 20.47
C ALA A 29 9.25 4.95 19.92
N HIS A 30 9.56 3.95 20.76
CA HIS A 30 10.36 2.80 20.33
C HIS A 30 9.61 1.95 19.29
N MET A 31 8.33 1.67 19.53
CA MET A 31 7.48 0.96 18.57
C MET A 31 7.43 1.65 17.21
N ASN A 32 7.24 2.97 17.16
CA ASN A 32 7.23 3.72 15.91
C ASN A 32 8.56 3.55 15.15
N SER A 33 9.69 3.69 15.84
CA SER A 33 11.03 3.53 15.23
C SER A 33 11.24 2.12 14.67
N VAL A 34 10.78 1.09 15.38
CA VAL A 34 10.83 -0.30 14.90
C VAL A 34 9.97 -0.47 13.65
N VAL A 35 8.73 0.02 13.67
CA VAL A 35 7.81 -0.06 12.52
C VAL A 35 8.37 0.65 11.30
N GLU A 36 8.86 1.88 11.46
CA GLU A 36 9.48 2.66 10.38
C GLU A 36 10.66 1.92 9.76
N ARG A 37 11.56 1.38 10.60
CA ARG A 37 12.74 0.64 10.13
C ARG A 37 12.37 -0.62 9.34
N TYR A 38 11.45 -1.43 9.86
CA TYR A 38 11.09 -2.69 9.18
C TYR A 38 10.28 -2.47 7.92
N LEU A 39 9.46 -1.42 7.87
CA LEU A 39 8.76 -1.07 6.63
C LEU A 39 9.70 -0.54 5.56
N ALA A 40 10.71 0.26 5.92
CA ALA A 40 11.74 0.67 4.96
C ALA A 40 12.49 -0.53 4.36
N LEU A 41 12.89 -1.50 5.19
CA LEU A 41 13.52 -2.74 4.71
C LEU A 41 12.57 -3.58 3.84
N ALA A 42 11.28 -3.60 4.16
CA ALA A 42 10.29 -4.30 3.35
C ALA A 42 10.12 -3.64 1.99
N ASP A 43 10.13 -2.30 1.92
CA ASP A 43 10.07 -1.55 0.66
C ASP A 43 11.29 -1.85 -0.22
N GLU A 44 12.50 -1.82 0.34
CA GLU A 44 13.74 -2.21 -0.37
C GLU A 44 13.66 -3.64 -0.94
N ALA A 45 13.23 -4.61 -0.12
CA ALA A 45 13.09 -5.99 -0.55
C ALA A 45 12.04 -6.18 -1.66
N ILE A 46 11.00 -5.34 -1.67
CA ILE A 46 9.98 -5.33 -2.71
C ILE A 46 10.50 -4.72 -4.01
N GLU A 47 11.32 -3.68 -3.95
CA GLU A 47 11.97 -3.09 -5.12
C GLU A 47 12.90 -4.12 -5.79
N GLU A 48 13.74 -4.80 -5.01
CA GLU A 48 14.60 -5.89 -5.51
C GLU A 48 13.78 -7.04 -6.14
N GLN A 49 12.63 -7.37 -5.54
CA GLN A 49 11.71 -8.37 -6.07
C GLN A 49 11.19 -7.96 -7.47
N PHE A 50 10.89 -6.66 -7.66
CA PHE A 50 10.41 -6.13 -8.92
C PHE A 50 11.42 -6.26 -10.05
N GLU A 51 12.69 -5.97 -9.76
CA GLU A 51 13.78 -6.12 -10.72
C GLU A 51 13.92 -7.56 -11.21
N ARG A 52 13.67 -8.54 -10.33
CA ARG A 52 13.70 -9.96 -10.67
C ARG A 52 12.46 -10.43 -11.44
N GLY A 53 11.33 -9.74 -11.28
CA GLY A 53 10.06 -10.06 -11.95
C GLY A 53 9.31 -11.25 -11.37
N TYR A 54 9.70 -11.74 -10.19
CA TYR A 54 9.06 -12.85 -9.48
C TYR A 54 8.75 -12.45 -8.03
N ASP A 55 7.65 -12.96 -7.48
CA ASP A 55 7.32 -12.77 -6.08
C ASP A 55 8.17 -13.66 -5.14
N PHE A 56 8.01 -13.50 -3.83
CA PHE A 56 8.73 -14.30 -2.81
C PHE A 56 8.35 -15.79 -2.83
N ALA A 57 7.22 -16.16 -3.45
CA ALA A 57 6.80 -17.53 -3.64
C ALA A 57 7.29 -18.12 -4.99
N GLY A 58 8.04 -17.35 -5.78
CA GLY A 58 8.58 -17.77 -7.08
C GLY A 58 7.59 -17.64 -8.25
N ASN A 59 6.42 -17.02 -8.06
CA ASN A 59 5.48 -16.77 -9.15
C ASN A 59 5.87 -15.51 -9.92
N ARG A 60 5.57 -15.45 -11.22
CA ARG A 60 5.81 -14.23 -12.01
C ARG A 60 4.93 -13.09 -11.51
N LEU A 61 5.52 -11.91 -11.39
CA LEU A 61 4.76 -10.68 -11.14
C LEU A 61 3.86 -10.38 -12.36
N CYS A 62 2.56 -10.25 -12.09
CA CYS A 62 1.55 -10.01 -13.10
C CYS A 62 0.78 -8.71 -12.79
N CYS A 63 0.39 -8.01 -13.85
CA CYS A 63 -0.51 -6.86 -13.78
C CYS A 63 -1.83 -7.23 -13.08
N ARG A 64 -2.33 -6.32 -12.25
CA ARG A 64 -3.58 -6.49 -11.47
C ARG A 64 -4.84 -6.50 -12.32
N ALA A 65 -4.76 -5.96 -13.54
CA ALA A 65 -5.91 -5.84 -14.42
C ALA A 65 -6.42 -7.20 -14.92
N MET A 66 -7.73 -7.30 -15.07
CA MET A 66 -8.36 -8.37 -15.84
C MET A 66 -8.56 -7.91 -17.28
N THR A 67 -8.36 -8.81 -18.24
CA THR A 67 -8.68 -8.55 -19.64
C THR A 67 -10.19 -8.56 -19.87
N ARG A 68 -10.65 -8.03 -21.00
CA ARG A 68 -12.08 -8.09 -21.40
C ARG A 68 -12.63 -9.52 -21.50
N LYS A 69 -11.76 -10.53 -21.63
CA LYS A 69 -12.12 -11.96 -21.67
C LYS A 69 -12.19 -12.59 -20.27
N GLY A 70 -11.99 -11.81 -19.20
CA GLY A 70 -12.00 -12.30 -17.83
C GLY A 70 -10.72 -13.02 -17.39
N THR A 71 -9.65 -12.96 -18.19
CA THR A 71 -8.35 -13.58 -17.82
C THR A 71 -7.44 -12.55 -17.15
N PRO A 72 -6.57 -12.94 -16.20
CA PRO A 72 -5.61 -12.01 -15.59
C PRO A 72 -4.57 -11.53 -16.60
N CYS A 73 -4.18 -10.27 -16.52
CA CYS A 73 -3.13 -9.72 -17.37
C CYS A 73 -1.75 -10.25 -16.94
N GLN A 74 -1.07 -10.96 -17.84
CA GLN A 74 0.23 -11.59 -17.56
C GLN A 74 1.45 -10.67 -17.80
N ARG A 75 1.21 -9.38 -18.09
CA ARG A 75 2.31 -8.43 -18.35
C ARG A 75 2.96 -8.01 -17.04
N LEU A 76 4.27 -7.75 -17.08
CA LEU A 76 5.00 -7.22 -15.94
C LEU A 76 4.38 -5.89 -15.48
N PRO A 77 4.02 -5.77 -14.20
CA PRO A 77 3.44 -4.54 -13.67
C PRO A 77 4.49 -3.46 -13.39
N HIS A 78 4.04 -2.20 -13.32
CA HIS A 78 4.87 -1.10 -12.86
C HIS A 78 5.09 -1.17 -11.32
N PRO A 79 6.31 -0.90 -10.82
CA PRO A 79 6.65 -0.96 -9.38
C PRO A 79 5.93 0.05 -8.47
N ARG A 80 5.14 0.98 -9.01
CA ARG A 80 4.39 1.98 -8.22
C ARG A 80 2.92 1.66 -8.01
N ASN A 81 2.25 1.03 -8.98
CA ASN A 81 0.79 0.89 -8.96
C ASN A 81 0.29 -0.51 -9.36
N GLY A 82 1.17 -1.40 -9.79
CA GLY A 82 0.78 -2.78 -10.10
C GLY A 82 0.08 -2.95 -11.45
N TYR A 83 0.02 -1.90 -12.27
CA TYR A 83 -0.54 -1.96 -13.61
C TYR A 83 0.57 -1.93 -14.67
N CYS A 84 0.40 -2.67 -15.76
CA CYS A 84 1.31 -2.59 -16.91
C CYS A 84 1.04 -1.31 -17.73
N PRO A 85 1.93 -0.91 -18.66
CA PRO A 85 1.77 0.33 -19.43
C PRO A 85 0.41 0.47 -20.15
N SER A 86 -0.18 -0.63 -20.61
CA SER A 86 -1.49 -0.61 -21.29
C SER A 86 -2.69 -0.47 -20.35
N HIS A 87 -2.50 -0.67 -19.04
CA HIS A 87 -3.57 -0.56 -18.03
C HIS A 87 -3.31 0.57 -17.03
N GLN A 88 -2.40 1.50 -17.34
CA GLN A 88 -2.12 2.65 -16.46
C GLN A 88 -3.36 3.51 -16.18
N HIS A 89 -4.29 3.60 -17.13
CA HIS A 89 -5.56 4.30 -16.93
C HIS A 89 -6.43 3.74 -15.79
N LEU A 90 -6.18 2.49 -15.33
CA LEU A 90 -6.86 1.92 -14.17
C LEU A 90 -6.23 2.39 -12.86
N ALA A 91 -4.94 2.73 -12.86
CA ALA A 91 -4.25 3.27 -11.70
C ALA A 91 -4.85 4.63 -11.28
N ASP A 92 -5.09 5.50 -12.26
CA ASP A 92 -5.67 6.83 -12.02
C ASP A 92 -7.07 6.73 -11.38
N ALA A 93 -7.87 5.74 -11.83
CA ALA A 93 -9.19 5.49 -11.27
C ALA A 93 -9.12 4.95 -9.83
N ASP A 94 -8.16 4.06 -9.54
CA ASP A 94 -7.91 3.53 -8.20
C ASP A 94 -7.46 4.62 -7.22
N GLU A 95 -6.57 5.54 -7.64
CA GLU A 95 -6.10 6.66 -6.82
C GLU A 95 -7.25 7.62 -6.44
N LEU A 96 -8.13 7.93 -7.41
CA LEU A 96 -9.33 8.74 -7.16
C LEU A 96 -10.32 8.05 -6.23
N ALA A 97 -10.44 6.72 -6.29
CA ALA A 97 -11.27 5.96 -5.37
C ALA A 97 -10.69 5.98 -3.94
N HIS A 98 -9.37 5.80 -3.79
CA HIS A 98 -8.71 5.81 -2.48
C HIS A 98 -8.82 7.16 -1.79
N THR A 99 -8.59 8.26 -2.50
CA THR A 99 -8.70 9.62 -1.93
C THR A 99 -10.11 9.91 -1.42
N ARG A 100 -11.15 9.42 -2.11
CA ARG A 100 -12.54 9.53 -1.66
C ARG A 100 -12.82 8.72 -0.39
N VAL A 101 -12.29 7.50 -0.30
CA VAL A 101 -12.43 6.65 0.90
C VAL A 101 -11.66 7.24 2.09
N GLU A 102 -10.43 7.73 1.88
CA GLU A 102 -9.66 8.41 2.92
C GLU A 102 -10.40 9.64 3.46
N ALA A 103 -10.97 10.48 2.58
CA ALA A 103 -11.74 11.65 2.97
C ALA A 103 -13.01 11.27 3.76
N ALA A 104 -13.69 10.20 3.38
CA ALA A 104 -14.87 9.70 4.08
C ALA A 104 -14.57 9.08 5.45
N ASN A 105 -13.35 8.54 5.66
CA ASN A 105 -12.91 7.93 6.91
C ASN A 105 -12.20 8.90 7.88
N ILE A 106 -12.23 10.21 7.61
CA ILE A 106 -11.81 11.22 8.59
C ILE A 106 -12.93 11.35 9.63
N PRO A 107 -12.70 11.04 10.92
CA PRO A 107 -13.71 11.30 11.95
C PRO A 107 -13.97 12.82 12.03
N LEU A 108 -15.25 13.20 12.03
CA LEU A 108 -15.78 14.57 12.08
C LEU A 108 -15.32 15.40 13.31
N GLU A 109 -14.48 14.86 14.20
CA GLU A 109 -14.06 15.52 15.44
C GLU A 109 -12.88 16.49 15.29
N ARG A 110 -12.31 16.68 14.08
CA ARG A 110 -11.21 17.63 13.85
C ARG A 110 -11.60 18.91 13.10
N VAL A 111 -12.89 19.23 12.98
CA VAL A 111 -13.36 20.51 12.42
C VAL A 111 -13.40 21.64 13.48
N ALA A 112 -13.17 21.35 14.76
CA ALA A 112 -13.21 22.36 15.83
C ALA A 112 -11.85 22.55 16.52
N VAL A 113 -10.90 23.26 15.87
CA VAL A 113 -10.01 24.22 16.55
C VAL A 113 -9.61 25.30 15.53
N ALA A 114 -10.48 26.31 15.38
CA ALA A 114 -10.10 27.65 14.96
C ALA A 114 -10.83 28.59 15.93
N ALA A 115 -10.12 28.96 16.99
CA ALA A 115 -10.43 30.10 17.85
C ALA A 115 -9.40 31.18 17.54
#